data_AF-A0AAD6Z2Y0-F1
#
_entry.id   AF-A0AAD6Z2Y0-F1
#
_cell.length_a   1.000
_cell.length_b   1.000
_cell.length_c   1.000
_cell.angle_alpha   90.00
_cell.angle_beta   90.00
_cell.angle_gamma   90.00
#
_symmetry.space_group_name_H-M   'P 1'
#
loop_
_entity.id
_entity.type
_entity.pdbx_description
1 polymer ?
#
loop_
_entity_poly.entity_id
_entity_poly.type
_entity_poly.pdbx_seq_one_letter_code
_entity_poly.pdbx_strand_id
1 'polypeptide(L)' 'MPKDVEEYLDKRIKNFIWAGKRTAPINHDILFLPVKDGGQDLLSIKNRNEAIELMTLRNFLTSVGEDQAKWCSLA' A
#
# COMPACT_ATOMS: atom_id res chain seq x y z
N MET A 1 -0.53 7.64 -3.51
CA MET A 1 -1.84 8.26 -3.21
C MET A 1 -1.61 9.43 -2.25
N PRO A 2 -2.43 10.50 -2.22
CA PRO A 2 -2.34 11.49 -1.15
C PRO A 2 -2.46 10.84 0.24
N LYS A 3 -1.62 11.27 1.20
CA LYS A 3 -1.50 10.62 2.53
C LYS A 3 -2.78 10.74 3.35
N ASP A 4 -3.46 11.87 3.26
CA ASP A 4 -4.73 12.14 3.93
C ASP A 4 -5.84 11.16 3.51
N VAL A 5 -5.88 10.81 2.22
CA VAL A 5 -6.83 9.82 1.69
C VAL A 5 -6.49 8.42 2.18
N GLU A 6 -5.20 8.06 2.21
CA GLU A 6 -4.73 6.77 2.74
C GLU A 6 -5.12 6.59 4.21
N GLU A 7 -4.86 7.60 5.05
CA GLU A 7 -5.21 7.60 6.47
C GLU A 7 -6.72 7.53 6.69
N TYR A 8 -7.50 8.25 5.89
CA TYR A 8 -8.96 8.21 5.94
C TYR A 8 -9.50 6.80 5.66
N LEU A 9 -8.97 6.13 4.63
CA LEU A 9 -9.38 4.77 4.26
C LEU A 9 -8.95 3.75 5.32
N ASP A 10 -7.73 3.86 5.84
CA ASP A 10 -7.24 2.97 6.91
C ASP A 10 -8.11 3.08 8.18
N LYS A 11 -8.48 4.30 8.57
CA LYS A 11 -9.42 4.54 9.68
C LYS A 11 -10.80 3.95 9.40
N ARG A 12 -11.29 4.05 8.17
CA ARG A 12 -12.59 3.49 7.77
C ARG A 12 -12.60 1.97 7.82
N ILE A 13 -11.52 1.33 7.38
CA ILE A 13 -11.32 -0.13 7.47
C ILE A 13 -11.29 -0.58 8.94
N LYS A 14 -10.50 0.09 9.78
CA LYS A 14 -10.43 -0.19 11.23
C LYS A 14 -11.81 -0.10 11.89
N ASN A 15 -12.56 0.95 11.60
CA ASN A 15 -13.91 1.14 12.13
C ASN A 15 -14.88 0.04 11.67
N PHE A 16 -14.75 -0.40 10.41
CA PHE A 16 -15.58 -1.46 9.86
C PHE A 16 -15.30 -2.81 10.54
N ILE A 17 -14.03 -3.22 10.63
CA ILE A 17 -13.63 -4.50 11.24
C ILE A 17 -14.05 -4.58 12.70
N TRP A 18 -13.89 -3.47 13.44
CA TRP A 18 -14.19 -3.44 14.87
C TRP A 18 -15.57 -2.90 15.20
N ALA A 19 -16.45 -2.71 14.21
CA ALA A 19 -17.80 -2.18 14.39
C ALA A 19 -17.86 -0.90 15.25
N GLY A 20 -16.90 0.00 15.05
CA GLY A 20 -16.80 1.27 15.80
C GLY A 20 -16.33 1.14 17.26
N LYS A 21 -15.85 -0.03 17.70
CA LYS A 21 -15.24 -0.17 19.03
C LYS A 21 -14.00 0.73 19.16
N ARG A 22 -13.90 1.40 20.30
CA ARG A 22 -12.81 2.36 20.58
C ARG A 22 -11.43 1.70 20.70
N THR A 23 -11.40 0.44 21.16
CA THR A 23 -10.16 -0.34 21.33
C THR A 23 -10.23 -1.57 20.45
N ALA A 24 -9.27 -1.72 19.54
CA ALA A 24 -9.08 -2.94 18.77
C ALA A 24 -8.54 -4.05 19.69
N PRO A 25 -9.17 -5.23 19.74
CA PRO A 25 -8.71 -6.34 20.57
C PRO A 25 -7.44 -7.01 20.04
N ILE A 26 -7.08 -6.76 18.78
CA ILE A 26 -5.89 -7.31 18.12
C ILE A 26 -5.14 -6.17 17.45
N ASN A 27 -3.80 -6.25 17.43
CA ASN A 27 -2.98 -5.32 16.67
C ASN A 27 -3.36 -5.36 15.18
N HIS A 28 -3.42 -4.18 14.56
CA HIS A 28 -3.80 -4.02 13.16
C HIS A 28 -2.86 -4.77 12.20
N ASP A 29 -1.57 -4.84 12.51
CA ASP A 29 -0.59 -5.51 11.66
C ASP A 29 -0.84 -7.01 11.54
N ILE A 30 -1.45 -7.64 12.56
CA ILE A 30 -1.83 -9.06 12.53
C ILE A 30 -2.96 -9.29 11.53
N LEU A 31 -3.86 -8.33 11.34
CA LEU A 31 -4.96 -8.48 10.39
C LEU A 31 -4.46 -8.61 8.95
N PHE A 32 -3.30 -8.03 8.63
CA PHE A 32 -2.67 -8.11 7.31
C PHE A 32 -2.01 -9.46 7.03
N LEU A 33 -1.77 -10.28 8.05
CA LEU A 33 -1.14 -11.59 7.85
C LEU A 33 -2.10 -12.57 7.16
N PRO A 34 -1.58 -13.59 6.47
CA PRO A 34 -2.41 -14.64 5.89
C PRO A 34 -3.26 -15.36 6.94
N VAL A 35 -4.43 -15.86 6.52
CA VAL A 35 -5.34 -16.62 7.39
C VAL A 35 -4.65 -17.83 8.04
N LYS A 36 -3.77 -18.51 7.30
CA LYS A 36 -2.98 -19.65 7.80
C LYS A 36 -2.06 -19.31 8.97
N ASP A 37 -1.67 -18.04 9.11
CA ASP A 37 -0.76 -17.54 10.14
C ASP A 37 -1.56 -16.83 11.27
N GLY A 38 -2.88 -16.99 11.30
CA GLY A 38 -3.77 -16.39 12.30
C GLY A 38 -4.20 -14.95 11.99
N GLY A 39 -3.90 -14.44 10.79
CA GLY A 39 -4.38 -13.15 10.31
C GLY A 39 -5.73 -13.22 9.59
N GLN A 40 -6.08 -12.15 8.88
CA GLN A 40 -7.34 -12.01 8.14
C GLN A 40 -7.13 -11.75 6.64
N ASP A 41 -5.88 -11.78 6.18
CA ASP A 41 -5.49 -11.42 4.82
C ASP A 41 -6.02 -10.02 4.41
N LEU A 42 -6.05 -9.11 5.38
CA LEU A 42 -6.55 -7.76 5.18
C LEU A 42 -5.59 -6.97 4.27
N LEU A 43 -6.15 -6.20 3.34
CA LEU A 43 -5.36 -5.34 2.48
C LEU A 43 -4.74 -4.15 3.25
N SER A 44 -3.41 -4.08 3.26
CA SER A 44 -2.69 -2.86 3.66
C SER A 44 -2.61 -1.87 2.49
N ILE A 45 -3.37 -0.77 2.58
CA ILE A 45 -3.38 0.29 1.55
C ILE A 45 -1.99 0.93 1.42
N LYS A 46 -1.32 1.16 2.55
CA LYS A 46 0.04 1.70 2.60
C LYS A 46 1.01 0.85 1.80
N ASN A 47 1.09 -0.45 2.11
CA ASN A 47 2.03 -1.35 1.45
C ASN A 47 1.70 -1.50 -0.04
N ARG A 48 0.40 -1.47 -0.41
CA ARG A 48 -0.01 -1.47 -1.81
C ARG A 48 0.45 -0.22 -2.55
N ASN A 49 0.28 0.97 -1.97
CA ASN A 49 0.72 2.23 -2.57
C ASN A 49 2.24 2.27 -2.74
N GLU A 50 2.98 1.84 -1.71
CA GLU A 50 4.44 1.72 -1.77
C GLU A 50 4.88 0.76 -2.88
N ALA A 51 4.23 -0.40 -3.01
CA ALA A 51 4.51 -1.33 -4.09
C ALA A 51 4.24 -0.73 -5.48
N ILE A 52 3.17 0.07 -5.64
CA ILE A 52 2.89 0.79 -6.89
C ILE A 52 4.03 1.77 -7.20
N GLU A 53 4.45 2.57 -6.22
CA GLU A 53 5.54 3.55 -6.39
C GLU A 53 6.86 2.87 -6.77
N LEU A 54 7.21 1.77 -6.08
CA LEU A 54 8.39 0.96 -6.40
C LEU A 54 8.32 0.37 -7.81
N MET A 55 7.16 -0.14 -8.23
CA MET A 55 6.98 -0.69 -9.57
C MET A 55 7.03 0.40 -10.65
N THR A 56 6.46 1.58 -10.39
CA THR A 56 6.59 2.75 -11.28
C THR A 56 8.04 3.18 -11.43
N LEU A 57 8.79 3.27 -10.32
CA LEU A 57 10.21 3.60 -10.34
C LEU A 57 11.03 2.54 -11.09
N ARG A 58 10.77 1.25 -10.84
CA ARG A 58 11.41 0.15 -11.57
C ARG A 58 11.15 0.25 -13.08
N ASN A 59 9.91 0.51 -13.47
CA ASN A 59 9.54 0.66 -14.88
C ASN A 59 10.23 1.85 -15.51
N PHE A 60 10.31 2.98 -14.79
CA PHE A 60 11.04 4.16 -15.22
C PHE A 60 12.54 3.88 -15.41
N LEU A 61 13.19 3.20 -14.45
CA LEU A 61 14.62 2.90 -14.54
C LEU A 61 14.94 1.85 -15.60
N THR A 62 14.06 0.84 -15.79
CA THR A 62 14.26 -0.20 -16.81
C THR A 62 14.05 0.36 -18.22
N SER A 63 13.12 1.30 -18.41
CA SER A 63 12.87 1.92 -19.71
C SER A 63 13.99 2.88 -20.16
N VAL A 64 14.92 3.25 -19.27
CA VAL A 64 16.12 4.03 -19.59
C VAL A 64 17.15 3.22 -20.42
N GLY A 65 17.03 1.89 -20.47
CA GLY A 65 18.02 1.02 -21.11
C GLY A 65 17.81 0.69 -22.60
N GLU A 66 16.57 0.53 -23.07
CA GLU A 66 16.30 -0.02 -24.42
C GLU A 66 15.29 0.78 -25.28
N ASP A 67 14.46 1.66 -24.69
CA ASP A 67 13.32 2.28 -25.41
C ASP A 67 13.06 3.75 -24.97
N GLN A 68 14.12 4.48 -24.63
CA GLN A 68 14.00 5.83 -24.08
C GLN A 68 13.55 6.84 -25.16
N ALA A 69 12.44 7.53 -24.91
CA ALA A 69 12.10 8.72 -25.67
C ALA A 69 13.15 9.82 -25.43
N LYS A 70 13.78 10.32 -26.49
CA LYS A 70 14.98 11.18 -26.49
C LYS A 70 14.89 12.48 -25.68
N TRP A 71 13.71 12.89 -25.21
CA TRP A 71 13.51 14.07 -24.38
C TRP A 71 13.79 13.82 -22.88
N CYS A 72 13.95 12.56 -22.48
CA CYS A 72 14.24 12.15 -21.10
C CYS A 72 15.74 11.89 -20.83
N SER A 73 16.64 12.14 -21.80
CA SER A 73 18.08 12.06 -21.54
C SER A 73 18.47 13.19 -20.58
N LEU A 74 18.79 12.83 -19.33
CA LEU A 74 19.55 13.72 -18.47
C LEU A 74 20.92 13.92 -19.12
N ALA A 75 21.20 15.16 -19.51
CA ALA A 75 22.46 15.60 -20.10
C ALA A 75 23.65 15.38 -19.14
#